data_AF-A0A439CXC1-F1
#
_entry.id   AF-A0A439CXC1-F1
#
_cell.length_a   1.000
_cell.length_b   1.000
_cell.length_c   1.000
_cell.angle_alpha   90.00
_cell.angle_beta   90.00
_cell.angle_gamma   90.00
#
_symmetry.space_group_name_H-M   'P 1'
#
loop_
_entity.id
_entity.type
_entity.pdbx_description
1 polymer ?
#
loop_
_entity_poly.entity_id
_entity_poly.type
_entity_poly.pdbx_seq_one_letter_code
_entity_poly.pdbx_strand_id
1 'polypeptide(L)'
;MDEPRDPLLCFVDMGFGADDITTVAHAGRILIGTPTEQTLRTLAADQSLPDGIDYSAATGQVFWSNMGMPLSIPNGAVFSCDLSGSARRTILSPGVVHTPKQLLVDDRNSKLYMCDREGLRVLRCNLDGTNLEILIKTGDFSRVEERSDATRWCVGVSLSHATGKMYWTQKGPSKGGRGRIFRANINFLPGEDAGNRTDIECVLHNLPEPINLDIDEGSGKLFWTDRGELPLGNSINVVSLDQLSAIEQDSCPPSWPGKNYEVLVRNMHEAIGIKLDLRNKYIYATNLGGTVCRFDLDGRNKTTLYENKGTFAGITLAYV
;
A
#
# COMPACT_ATOMS: atom_id res chain seq x y z
N MET A 1 20.73 -25.54 -5.79
CA MET A 1 19.46 -25.17 -5.13
C MET A 1 19.89 -24.43 -3.88
N ASP A 2 19.80 -23.10 -3.90
CA ASP A 2 20.07 -22.31 -2.69
C ASP A 2 18.97 -22.62 -1.68
N GLU A 3 19.35 -22.83 -0.42
CA GLU A 3 18.39 -22.96 0.67
C GLU A 3 17.47 -21.73 0.74
N PRO A 4 16.20 -21.90 1.18
CA PRO A 4 15.32 -20.77 1.46
C PRO A 4 16.01 -19.85 2.47
N ARG A 5 16.29 -18.61 2.06
CA ARG A 5 16.81 -17.57 2.96
C ARG A 5 15.63 -16.72 3.39
N ASP A 6 15.43 -16.59 4.69
CA ASP A 6 14.40 -15.71 5.22
C ASP A 6 14.74 -14.24 4.92
N PRO A 7 13.76 -13.42 4.46
CA PRO A 7 13.95 -12.00 4.29
C PRO A 7 13.97 -11.28 5.64
N LEU A 8 14.56 -10.09 5.67
CA LEU A 8 14.28 -9.12 6.73
C LEU A 8 12.89 -8.52 6.48
N LEU A 9 12.10 -8.38 7.55
CA LEU A 9 10.78 -7.78 7.50
C LEU A 9 10.91 -6.32 7.94
N CYS A 10 10.59 -5.37 7.07
CA CYS A 10 10.49 -3.96 7.43
C CYS A 10 9.02 -3.57 7.43
N PHE A 11 8.53 -2.98 8.51
CA PHE A 11 7.12 -2.61 8.61
C PHE A 11 6.89 -1.40 9.51
N VAL A 12 5.70 -0.85 9.37
CA VAL A 12 5.29 0.39 10.02
C VAL A 12 4.49 0.11 11.27
N ASP A 13 4.85 0.75 12.38
CA ASP A 13 3.98 0.98 13.51
C ASP A 13 3.48 2.42 13.48
N MET A 14 2.17 2.61 13.41
CA MET A 14 1.58 3.94 13.31
C MET A 14 1.65 4.73 14.64
N GLY A 15 1.94 4.07 15.76
CA GLY A 15 2.05 4.71 17.08
C GLY A 15 0.73 4.87 17.84
N PHE A 16 -0.38 4.32 17.31
CA PHE A 16 -1.70 4.37 17.97
C PHE A 16 -1.76 3.60 19.30
N GLY A 17 -0.80 2.70 19.54
CA GLY A 17 -0.65 1.99 20.81
C GLY A 17 0.16 2.73 21.88
N ALA A 18 0.54 4.00 21.69
CA ALA A 18 1.27 4.76 22.69
C ALA A 18 0.41 5.07 23.92
N ASP A 19 1.00 4.97 25.12
CA ASP A 19 0.29 5.19 26.39
C ASP A 19 -0.19 6.64 26.53
N ASP A 20 0.61 7.60 26.07
CA ASP A 20 0.25 9.02 26.07
C ASP A 20 -0.48 9.40 24.78
N ILE A 21 -1.81 9.50 24.88
CA ILE A 21 -2.71 9.88 23.80
C ILE A 21 -2.33 11.22 23.12
N THR A 22 -1.65 12.13 23.82
CA THR A 22 -1.25 13.43 23.27
C THR A 22 -0.08 13.32 22.30
N THR A 23 0.68 12.22 22.37
CA THR A 23 1.87 11.97 21.53
C THR A 23 1.60 11.03 20.36
N VAL A 24 0.43 10.39 20.32
CA VAL A 24 0.07 9.35 19.33
C VAL A 24 0.30 9.79 17.88
N ALA A 25 0.04 11.06 17.55
CA ALA A 25 0.26 11.60 16.22
C ALA A 25 1.73 11.61 15.76
N HIS A 26 2.67 11.44 16.68
CA HIS A 26 4.11 11.46 16.46
C HIS A 26 4.82 10.22 17.03
N ALA A 27 4.10 9.27 17.64
CA ALA A 27 4.69 8.08 18.26
C ALA A 27 4.99 6.95 17.25
N GLY A 28 4.83 7.21 15.94
CA GLY A 28 5.04 6.21 14.90
C GLY A 28 6.49 5.77 14.77
N ARG A 29 6.70 4.54 14.32
CA ARG A 29 8.01 3.91 14.20
C ARG A 29 8.12 3.10 12.91
N ILE A 30 9.32 3.09 12.35
CA ILE A 30 9.71 2.14 11.30
C ILE A 30 10.51 1.04 11.97
N LEU A 31 10.06 -0.21 11.80
CA LEU A 31 10.58 -1.37 12.50
C LEU A 31 11.21 -2.35 11.51
N ILE A 32 12.21 -3.09 11.99
CA ILE A 32 12.81 -4.21 11.28
C ILE A 32 12.91 -5.44 12.18
N GLY A 33 12.66 -6.61 11.60
CA GLY A 33 12.71 -7.91 12.29
C GLY A 33 12.94 -9.07 11.32
N THR A 34 12.80 -10.30 11.81
CA THR A 34 12.92 -11.54 11.03
C THR A 34 11.70 -12.44 11.27
N PRO A 35 11.40 -13.40 10.38
CA PRO A 35 10.32 -14.36 10.61
C PRO A 35 10.53 -15.28 11.82
N THR A 36 11.76 -15.42 12.32
CA THR A 36 12.14 -16.39 13.34
C THR A 36 12.38 -15.77 14.72
N GLU A 37 12.75 -14.49 14.78
CA GLU A 37 13.05 -13.78 16.02
C GLU A 37 11.93 -12.81 16.40
N GLN A 38 11.54 -12.83 17.68
CA GLN A 38 10.51 -11.92 18.19
C GLN A 38 11.03 -10.51 18.55
N THR A 39 12.34 -10.29 18.44
CA THR A 39 12.94 -8.98 18.73
C THR A 39 12.77 -8.04 17.56
N LEU A 40 12.30 -6.82 17.83
CA LEU A 40 12.17 -5.76 16.84
C LEU A 40 13.19 -4.66 17.11
N ARG A 41 13.83 -4.19 16.05
CA ARG A 41 14.68 -3.00 16.10
C ARG A 41 13.99 -1.84 15.40
N THR A 42 14.13 -0.65 15.97
CA THR A 42 13.63 0.59 15.37
C THR A 42 14.65 1.13 14.37
N LEU A 43 14.24 1.33 13.12
CA LEU A 43 15.01 2.05 12.10
C LEU A 43 14.82 3.58 12.25
N ALA A 44 13.60 4.01 12.54
CA ALA A 44 13.26 5.41 12.77
C ALA A 44 12.13 5.53 13.79
N ALA A 45 12.30 6.42 14.77
CA ALA A 45 11.31 6.75 15.79
C ALA A 45 10.70 8.15 15.53
N ASP A 46 9.69 8.52 16.32
CA ASP A 46 9.07 9.84 16.31
C ASP A 46 8.46 10.24 14.95
N GLN A 47 7.86 9.25 14.26
CA GLN A 47 7.26 9.46 12.94
C GLN A 47 5.83 10.00 13.06
N SER A 48 5.48 10.94 12.18
CA SER A 48 4.15 11.55 12.17
C SER A 48 3.18 10.70 11.34
N LEU A 49 2.51 9.77 12.03
CA LEU A 49 1.55 8.84 11.45
C LEU A 49 2.10 8.15 10.18
N PRO A 50 3.17 7.35 10.29
CA PRO A 50 3.71 6.62 9.16
C PRO A 50 2.68 5.62 8.62
N ASP A 51 2.71 5.30 7.33
CA ASP A 51 1.74 4.40 6.69
C ASP A 51 2.39 3.42 5.71
N GLY A 52 2.81 3.90 4.54
CA GLY A 52 3.40 3.08 3.49
C GLY A 52 4.89 2.89 3.68
N ILE A 53 5.41 1.74 3.22
CA ILE A 53 6.83 1.40 3.27
C ILE A 53 7.19 0.52 2.07
N ASP A 54 8.37 0.71 1.50
CA ASP A 54 8.95 -0.25 0.57
C ASP A 54 10.49 -0.21 0.57
N TYR A 55 11.13 -1.22 0.00
CA TYR A 55 12.59 -1.37 0.01
C TYR A 55 13.16 -1.42 -1.41
N SER A 56 14.25 -0.70 -1.64
CA SER A 56 15.03 -0.74 -2.87
C SER A 56 16.27 -1.60 -2.66
N ALA A 57 16.35 -2.74 -3.34
CA ALA A 57 17.56 -3.56 -3.33
C ALA A 57 18.70 -2.87 -4.09
N ALA A 58 18.36 -2.09 -5.13
CA ALA A 58 19.34 -1.35 -5.92
C ALA A 58 20.11 -0.29 -5.11
N THR A 59 19.46 0.33 -4.12
CA THR A 59 20.07 1.39 -3.29
C THR A 59 20.34 0.97 -1.84
N GLY A 60 19.80 -0.17 -1.41
CA GLY A 60 19.87 -0.63 -0.02
C GLY A 60 19.06 0.24 0.95
N GLN A 61 18.05 0.98 0.46
CA GLN A 61 17.27 1.93 1.24
C GLN A 61 15.85 1.44 1.47
N VAL A 62 15.35 1.65 2.69
CA VAL A 62 13.94 1.56 3.06
C VAL A 62 13.33 2.94 2.91
N PHE A 63 12.22 3.04 2.20
CA PHE A 63 11.42 4.26 2.02
C PHE A 63 10.13 4.14 2.81
N TRP A 64 9.68 5.21 3.45
CA TRP A 64 8.37 5.24 4.11
C TRP A 64 7.68 6.60 3.96
N SER A 65 6.34 6.56 4.02
CA SER A 65 5.49 7.74 3.99
C SER A 65 5.02 8.10 5.39
N ASN A 66 4.99 9.40 5.69
CA ASN A 66 4.35 9.98 6.86
C ASN A 66 3.10 10.73 6.40
N MET A 67 1.94 10.38 6.95
CA MET A 67 0.67 11.01 6.60
C MET A 67 0.64 12.50 7.00
N GLY A 68 1.36 12.85 8.07
CA GLY A 68 1.29 14.18 8.67
C GLY A 68 0.03 14.38 9.50
N MET A 69 0.01 15.45 10.30
CA MET A 69 -1.13 15.82 11.14
C MET A 69 -1.22 17.35 11.29
N PRO A 70 -2.42 17.97 11.17
CA PRO A 70 -3.70 17.35 10.88
C PRO A 70 -3.87 16.90 9.43
N LEU A 71 -4.61 15.80 9.21
CA LEU A 71 -4.90 15.24 7.88
C LEU A 71 -5.65 16.21 6.92
N SER A 72 -6.10 17.37 7.42
CA SER A 72 -6.80 18.39 6.64
C SER A 72 -5.87 19.37 5.92
N ILE A 73 -4.57 19.36 6.23
CA ILE A 73 -3.57 20.21 5.58
C ILE A 73 -2.51 19.35 4.87
N PRO A 74 -1.90 19.84 3.79
CA PRO A 74 -0.88 19.08 3.08
C PRO A 74 0.44 19.17 3.84
N ASN A 75 0.68 18.27 4.79
CA ASN A 75 1.95 18.19 5.51
C ASN A 75 2.53 16.77 5.55
N GLY A 76 2.05 15.90 4.66
CA GLY A 76 2.63 14.60 4.41
C GLY A 76 4.05 14.70 3.84
N ALA A 77 4.85 13.68 4.13
CA ALA A 77 6.25 13.61 3.74
C ALA A 77 6.67 12.18 3.41
N VAL A 78 7.81 12.04 2.73
CA VAL A 78 8.43 10.75 2.42
C VAL A 78 9.90 10.79 2.82
N PHE A 79 10.35 9.74 3.48
CA PHE A 79 11.72 9.62 3.99
C PHE A 79 12.35 8.31 3.54
N SER A 80 13.67 8.22 3.64
CA SER A 80 14.41 6.97 3.50
C SER A 80 15.52 6.83 4.53
N CYS A 81 16.00 5.60 4.72
CA CYS A 81 17.21 5.28 5.47
C CYS A 81 17.76 3.91 5.00
N ASP A 82 18.99 3.58 5.35
CA ASP A 82 19.50 2.21 5.17
C ASP A 82 18.92 1.24 6.22
N LEU A 83 19.19 -0.06 6.05
CA LEU A 83 18.73 -1.09 6.99
C LEU A 83 19.36 -0.97 8.39
N SER A 84 20.39 -0.14 8.61
CA SER A 84 20.91 0.16 9.95
C SER A 84 20.12 1.29 10.63
N GLY A 85 19.29 2.03 9.90
CA GLY A 85 18.64 3.28 10.34
C GLY A 85 19.49 4.52 10.10
N SER A 86 20.65 4.36 9.45
CA SER A 86 21.56 5.45 9.11
C SER A 86 21.22 6.03 7.73
N ALA A 87 22.03 6.97 7.25
CA ALA A 87 21.88 7.61 5.94
C ALA A 87 20.46 8.17 5.68
N ARG A 88 19.81 8.68 6.74
CA ARG A 88 18.45 9.19 6.67
C ARG A 88 18.35 10.36 5.69
N ARG A 89 17.35 10.33 4.81
CA ARG A 89 17.08 11.38 3.83
C ARG A 89 15.60 11.76 3.85
N THR A 90 15.35 13.04 3.58
CA THR A 90 14.02 13.52 3.19
C THR A 90 13.92 13.38 1.67
N ILE A 91 13.00 12.54 1.20
CA ILE A 91 12.74 12.33 -0.22
C ILE A 91 11.73 13.35 -0.71
N LEU A 92 10.61 13.49 -0.01
CA LEU A 92 9.63 14.55 -0.23
C LEU A 92 9.39 15.29 1.09
N SER A 93 9.66 16.60 1.09
CA SER A 93 9.47 17.45 2.26
C SER A 93 7.99 17.63 2.60
N PRO A 94 7.63 17.87 3.88
CA PRO A 94 6.29 18.28 4.27
C PRO A 94 5.78 19.44 3.40
N GLY A 95 4.55 19.34 2.89
CA GLY A 95 3.98 20.35 1.98
C GLY A 95 3.95 19.93 0.52
N VAL A 96 4.80 19.00 0.10
CA VAL A 96 4.89 18.57 -1.30
C VAL A 96 3.73 17.62 -1.68
N VAL A 97 3.36 16.74 -0.75
CA VAL A 97 2.24 15.79 -0.88
C VAL A 97 1.28 15.99 0.28
N HIS A 98 0.02 15.59 0.11
CA HIS A 98 -0.99 15.85 1.14
C HIS A 98 -0.92 14.82 2.27
N THR A 99 -1.29 13.59 1.97
CA THR A 99 -1.38 12.49 2.93
C THR A 99 -0.95 11.18 2.26
N PRO A 100 0.36 11.00 2.00
CA PRO A 100 0.87 9.84 1.29
C PRO A 100 0.50 8.55 2.03
N LYS A 101 0.23 7.49 1.25
CA LYS A 101 -0.16 6.15 1.70
C LYS A 101 0.86 5.12 1.21
N GLN A 102 0.41 3.98 0.69
CA GLN A 102 1.29 2.92 0.21
C GLN A 102 2.34 3.50 -0.74
N LEU A 103 3.59 3.11 -0.50
CA LEU A 103 4.71 3.35 -1.39
C LEU A 103 4.98 2.07 -2.18
N LEU A 104 5.53 2.25 -3.39
CA LEU A 104 6.06 1.15 -4.19
C LEU A 104 7.36 1.61 -4.84
N VAL A 105 8.44 0.86 -4.60
CA VAL A 105 9.70 1.05 -5.28
C VAL A 105 9.69 0.25 -6.60
N ASP A 106 9.95 0.95 -7.69
CA ASP A 106 10.25 0.38 -9.00
C ASP A 106 11.76 0.51 -9.24
N ASP A 107 12.52 -0.50 -8.81
CA ASP A 107 13.97 -0.56 -9.00
C ASP A 107 14.33 -0.62 -10.50
N ARG A 108 13.46 -1.21 -11.35
CA ARG A 108 13.72 -1.35 -12.80
C ARG A 108 13.83 0.02 -13.48
N ASN A 109 13.04 1.00 -13.06
CA ASN A 109 13.07 2.34 -13.63
C ASN A 109 13.61 3.41 -12.65
N SER A 110 14.09 3.00 -11.46
CA SER A 110 14.55 3.89 -10.40
C SER A 110 13.50 4.94 -10.00
N LYS A 111 12.26 4.49 -9.81
CA LYS A 111 11.10 5.32 -9.46
C LYS A 111 10.49 4.90 -8.14
N LEU A 112 9.96 5.89 -7.42
CA LEU A 112 9.13 5.70 -6.24
C LEU A 112 7.70 6.14 -6.55
N TYR A 113 6.76 5.22 -6.45
CA TYR A 113 5.32 5.45 -6.63
C TYR A 113 4.64 5.62 -5.27
N MET A 114 3.59 6.43 -5.24
CA MET A 114 2.81 6.66 -4.03
C MET A 114 1.38 7.09 -4.33
N CYS A 115 0.45 6.65 -3.49
CA CYS A 115 -0.89 7.22 -3.42
C CYS A 115 -0.92 8.41 -2.46
N ASP A 116 -1.61 9.48 -2.83
CA ASP A 116 -1.82 10.67 -2.01
C ASP A 116 -3.31 10.81 -1.69
N ARG A 117 -3.72 10.40 -0.48
CA ARG A 117 -5.12 10.14 -0.13
C ARG A 117 -5.99 11.39 -0.27
N GLU A 118 -5.74 12.40 0.56
CA GLU A 118 -6.42 13.69 0.50
C GLU A 118 -5.92 14.55 -0.66
N GLY A 119 -4.76 14.25 -1.24
CA GLY A 119 -4.30 14.90 -2.47
C GLY A 119 -5.01 14.40 -3.72
N LEU A 120 -5.87 13.37 -3.62
CA LEU A 120 -6.71 12.82 -4.68
C LEU A 120 -5.91 12.38 -5.93
N ARG A 121 -4.74 11.76 -5.71
CA ARG A 121 -3.79 11.47 -6.79
C ARG A 121 -2.99 10.19 -6.57
N VAL A 122 -2.46 9.66 -7.67
CA VAL A 122 -1.30 8.75 -7.68
C VAL A 122 -0.13 9.49 -8.30
N LEU A 123 1.04 9.40 -7.67
CA LEU A 123 2.25 10.16 -8.00
C LEU A 123 3.42 9.20 -8.21
N ARG A 124 4.44 9.63 -8.97
CA ARG A 124 5.78 9.04 -8.92
C ARG A 124 6.87 10.10 -8.90
N CYS A 125 8.03 9.77 -8.33
CA CYS A 125 9.25 10.56 -8.45
C CYS A 125 10.46 9.63 -8.65
N ASN A 126 11.64 10.19 -8.86
CA ASN A 126 12.91 9.47 -8.72
C ASN A 126 13.11 9.03 -7.26
N LEU A 127 13.96 8.03 -7.02
CA LEU A 127 14.30 7.57 -5.66
C LEU A 127 14.95 8.65 -4.76
N ASP A 128 15.40 9.76 -5.33
CA ASP A 128 15.93 10.93 -4.60
C ASP A 128 14.88 12.05 -4.40
N GLY A 129 13.63 11.84 -4.85
CA GLY A 129 12.53 12.80 -4.75
C GLY A 129 12.40 13.77 -5.93
N THR A 130 13.36 13.79 -6.85
CA THR A 130 13.31 14.66 -8.04
C THR A 130 12.31 14.16 -9.07
N ASN A 131 11.93 15.01 -10.03
CA ASN A 131 10.99 14.65 -11.12
C ASN A 131 9.65 14.09 -10.61
N LEU A 132 9.07 14.75 -9.61
CA LEU A 132 7.74 14.42 -9.11
C LEU A 132 6.69 14.69 -10.21
N GLU A 133 5.91 13.67 -10.51
CA GLU A 133 4.94 13.64 -11.60
C GLU A 133 3.61 13.09 -11.07
N ILE A 134 2.50 13.71 -11.49
CA ILE A 134 1.15 13.20 -11.24
C ILE A 134 0.82 12.20 -12.34
N LEU A 135 0.39 10.99 -11.96
CA LEU A 135 0.00 9.94 -12.90
C LEU A 135 -1.52 9.79 -13.01
N ILE A 136 -2.22 9.94 -11.89
CA ILE A 136 -3.68 9.87 -11.80
C ILE A 136 -4.17 11.06 -11.00
N LYS A 137 -5.26 11.68 -11.45
CA LYS A 137 -6.00 12.71 -10.70
C LYS A 137 -7.45 12.27 -10.57
N THR A 138 -7.91 12.10 -9.34
CA THR A 138 -9.28 11.65 -9.02
C THR A 138 -10.18 12.79 -8.53
N GLY A 139 -9.63 14.00 -8.43
CA GLY A 139 -10.36 15.22 -8.11
C GLY A 139 -9.46 16.43 -7.91
N ASP A 140 -10.07 17.54 -7.48
CA ASP A 140 -9.38 18.76 -7.07
C ASP A 140 -9.30 18.83 -5.54
N PHE A 141 -8.12 18.53 -4.98
CA PHE A 141 -7.91 18.51 -3.53
C PHE A 141 -8.02 19.89 -2.87
N SER A 142 -8.06 20.99 -3.63
CA SER A 142 -8.33 22.32 -3.08
C SER A 142 -9.79 22.47 -2.63
N ARG A 143 -10.71 21.66 -3.20
CA ARG A 143 -12.13 21.66 -2.87
C ARG A 143 -12.40 20.70 -1.72
N VAL A 144 -12.95 21.24 -0.63
CA VAL A 144 -13.26 20.47 0.59
C VAL A 144 -14.22 19.31 0.30
N GLU A 145 -15.21 19.52 -0.56
CA GLU A 145 -16.21 18.51 -0.94
C GLU A 145 -15.56 17.30 -1.63
N GLU A 146 -14.69 17.56 -2.63
CA GLU A 146 -13.98 16.49 -3.34
C GLU A 146 -12.95 15.81 -2.45
N ARG A 147 -12.23 16.59 -1.63
CA ARG A 147 -11.25 16.05 -0.67
C ARG A 147 -11.90 15.18 0.41
N SER A 148 -13.16 15.42 0.76
CA SER A 148 -13.90 14.63 1.76
C SER A 148 -14.63 13.42 1.17
N ASP A 149 -14.71 13.32 -0.16
CA ASP A 149 -15.30 12.17 -0.84
C ASP A 149 -14.33 10.99 -0.79
N ALA A 150 -14.56 10.10 0.16
CA ALA A 150 -13.74 8.92 0.39
C ALA A 150 -13.70 7.95 -0.82
N THR A 151 -14.63 8.08 -1.77
CA THR A 151 -14.58 7.30 -3.01
C THR A 151 -13.45 7.78 -3.93
N ARG A 152 -12.92 8.99 -3.75
CA ARG A 152 -11.82 9.55 -4.53
C ARG A 152 -10.43 9.24 -3.97
N TRP A 153 -10.37 8.78 -2.73
CA TRP A 153 -9.14 8.55 -1.97
C TRP A 153 -8.32 7.37 -2.48
N CYS A 154 -7.18 7.67 -3.12
CA CYS A 154 -6.19 6.67 -3.52
C CYS A 154 -5.42 6.17 -2.29
N VAL A 155 -5.18 4.86 -2.16
CA VAL A 155 -4.48 4.29 -0.99
C VAL A 155 -3.36 3.35 -1.38
N GLY A 156 -3.66 2.31 -2.14
CA GLY A 156 -2.70 1.29 -2.57
C GLY A 156 -2.26 1.48 -4.02
N VAL A 157 -1.05 1.05 -4.36
CA VAL A 157 -0.51 1.08 -5.72
C VAL A 157 0.38 -0.12 -5.97
N SER A 158 0.27 -0.74 -7.14
CA SER A 158 1.16 -1.80 -7.63
C SER A 158 1.34 -1.70 -9.14
N LEU A 159 2.38 -2.34 -9.69
CA LEU A 159 2.72 -2.31 -11.11
C LEU A 159 2.85 -3.73 -11.65
N SER A 160 2.45 -3.90 -12.90
CA SER A 160 2.88 -5.02 -13.73
C SER A 160 3.63 -4.48 -14.94
N HIS A 161 4.94 -4.66 -14.95
CA HIS A 161 5.77 -4.34 -16.11
C HIS A 161 5.50 -5.27 -17.29
N ALA A 162 5.13 -6.53 -17.05
CA ALA A 162 4.80 -7.51 -18.08
C ALA A 162 3.61 -7.05 -18.94
N THR A 163 2.61 -6.41 -18.31
CA THR A 163 1.43 -5.87 -19.01
C THR A 163 1.53 -4.37 -19.30
N GLY A 164 2.54 -3.69 -18.75
CA GLY A 164 2.69 -2.23 -18.84
C GLY A 164 1.60 -1.47 -18.07
N LYS A 165 0.97 -2.09 -17.07
CA LYS A 165 -0.16 -1.55 -16.31
C LYS A 165 0.21 -1.19 -14.87
N MET A 166 -0.40 -0.13 -14.39
CA MET A 166 -0.44 0.29 -13.00
C MET A 166 -1.83 -0.02 -12.44
N TYR A 167 -1.89 -0.46 -11.19
CA TYR A 167 -3.11 -0.73 -10.45
C TYR A 167 -3.13 0.11 -9.18
N TRP A 168 -4.30 0.64 -8.81
CA TRP A 168 -4.46 1.36 -7.55
C TRP A 168 -5.84 1.12 -6.93
N THR A 169 -5.92 1.26 -5.60
CA THR A 169 -7.18 1.22 -4.87
C THR A 169 -7.74 2.62 -4.69
N GLN A 170 -9.06 2.74 -4.76
CA GLN A 170 -9.79 3.84 -4.15
C GLN A 170 -10.68 3.29 -3.04
N LYS A 171 -10.37 3.61 -1.78
CA LYS A 171 -10.86 2.83 -0.64
C LYS A 171 -12.36 2.96 -0.36
N GLY A 172 -12.97 4.10 -0.71
CA GLY A 172 -14.34 4.38 -0.30
C GLY A 172 -14.46 4.75 1.19
N PRO A 173 -15.68 5.04 1.68
CA PRO A 173 -15.92 5.27 3.10
C PRO A 173 -15.54 4.05 3.92
N SER A 174 -15.18 4.29 5.19
CA SER A 174 -14.90 3.21 6.14
C SER A 174 -16.05 2.21 6.15
N LYS A 175 -15.76 0.94 5.82
CA LYS A 175 -16.75 -0.15 5.85
C LYS A 175 -17.99 0.13 4.97
N GLY A 176 -17.81 0.92 3.92
CA GLY A 176 -18.90 1.54 3.16
C GLY A 176 -19.34 0.80 1.90
N GLY A 177 -18.63 -0.25 1.47
CA GLY A 177 -19.02 -1.02 0.27
C GLY A 177 -18.96 -0.21 -1.03
N ARG A 178 -18.14 0.84 -1.06
CA ARG A 178 -17.92 1.73 -2.23
C ARG A 178 -16.45 1.76 -2.67
N GLY A 179 -15.67 0.79 -2.20
CA GLY A 179 -14.29 0.60 -2.59
C GLY A 179 -14.17 0.10 -4.03
N ARG A 180 -13.07 0.47 -4.68
CA ARG A 180 -12.81 0.15 -6.09
C ARG A 180 -11.32 -0.12 -6.32
N ILE A 181 -11.04 -0.92 -7.34
CA ILE A 181 -9.69 -1.10 -7.89
C ILE A 181 -9.73 -0.67 -9.34
N PHE A 182 -8.73 0.12 -9.72
CA PHE A 182 -8.57 0.65 -11.07
C PHE A 182 -7.25 0.17 -11.67
N ARG A 183 -7.16 0.23 -13.00
CA ARG A 183 -5.91 0.11 -13.74
C ARG A 183 -5.79 1.15 -14.83
N ALA A 184 -4.56 1.42 -15.25
CA ALA A 184 -4.23 2.23 -16.42
C ALA A 184 -2.81 1.90 -16.89
N ASN A 185 -2.35 2.40 -18.04
CA ASN A 185 -0.96 2.24 -18.45
C ASN A 185 0.00 2.95 -17.47
N ILE A 186 1.20 2.37 -17.28
CA ILE A 186 2.26 3.01 -16.48
C ILE A 186 2.72 4.31 -17.13
N ASN A 187 2.83 4.31 -18.45
CA ASN A 187 3.20 5.47 -19.25
C ASN A 187 1.97 6.00 -19.98
N PHE A 188 1.87 7.31 -20.12
CA PHE A 188 0.82 7.95 -20.90
C PHE A 188 0.89 7.56 -22.37
N LEU A 189 -0.27 7.56 -23.04
CA LEU A 189 -0.31 7.51 -24.50
C LEU A 189 0.24 8.84 -25.07
N PRO A 190 0.70 8.85 -26.34
CA PRO A 190 1.24 10.07 -26.95
C PRO A 190 0.26 11.25 -26.86
N GLY A 191 0.70 12.36 -26.26
CA GLY A 191 -0.11 13.57 -26.09
C GLY A 191 -1.04 13.57 -24.87
N GLU A 192 -1.07 12.49 -24.10
CA GLU A 192 -1.82 12.41 -22.84
C GLU A 192 -0.96 12.77 -21.62
N ASP A 193 -1.63 13.17 -20.55
CA ASP A 193 -1.13 13.41 -19.21
C ASP A 193 -2.18 12.98 -18.16
N ALA A 194 -1.92 13.21 -16.88
CA ALA A 194 -2.84 12.80 -15.82
C ALA A 194 -4.21 13.50 -15.84
N GLY A 195 -4.33 14.64 -16.51
CA GLY A 195 -5.56 15.41 -16.62
C GLY A 195 -6.47 14.99 -17.77
N ASN A 196 -5.91 14.36 -18.81
CA ASN A 196 -6.68 13.99 -20.01
C ASN A 196 -6.55 12.51 -20.43
N ARG A 197 -5.75 11.69 -19.72
CA ARG A 197 -5.60 10.27 -20.04
C ARG A 197 -6.94 9.55 -20.14
N THR A 198 -7.09 8.74 -21.19
CA THR A 198 -8.36 8.07 -21.50
C THR A 198 -8.38 6.58 -21.13
N ASP A 199 -7.27 6.07 -20.62
CA ASP A 199 -7.01 4.65 -20.40
C ASP A 199 -7.28 4.16 -18.96
N ILE A 200 -7.99 4.97 -18.16
CA ILE A 200 -8.37 4.60 -16.79
C ILE A 200 -9.57 3.65 -16.83
N GLU A 201 -9.41 2.47 -16.25
CA GLU A 201 -10.44 1.45 -16.18
C GLU A 201 -10.73 1.08 -14.72
N CYS A 202 -11.99 1.14 -14.30
CA CYS A 202 -12.43 0.48 -13.08
C CYS A 202 -12.53 -1.03 -13.37
N VAL A 203 -11.85 -1.87 -12.59
CA VAL A 203 -11.81 -3.32 -12.84
C VAL A 203 -12.46 -4.14 -11.73
N LEU A 204 -12.59 -3.58 -10.53
CA LEU A 204 -13.40 -4.14 -9.44
C LEU A 204 -14.11 -3.00 -8.70
N HIS A 205 -15.37 -3.21 -8.32
CA HIS A 205 -16.20 -2.19 -7.67
C HIS A 205 -17.13 -2.76 -6.60
N ASN A 206 -17.66 -1.87 -5.75
CA ASN A 206 -18.42 -2.22 -4.55
C ASN A 206 -17.67 -3.13 -3.58
N LEU A 207 -16.35 -2.98 -3.53
CA LEU A 207 -15.51 -3.65 -2.52
C LEU A 207 -15.75 -3.01 -1.15
N PRO A 208 -15.63 -3.76 -0.04
CA PRO A 208 -15.88 -3.22 1.29
C PRO A 208 -15.00 -2.01 1.65
N GLU A 209 -13.66 -2.17 1.66
CA GLU A 209 -12.66 -1.11 1.83
C GLU A 209 -11.25 -1.61 1.40
N PRO A 210 -10.92 -1.64 0.10
CA PRO A 210 -9.63 -2.13 -0.40
C PRO A 210 -8.50 -1.15 -0.06
N ILE A 211 -7.38 -1.66 0.45
CA ILE A 211 -6.27 -0.86 0.99
C ILE A 211 -4.99 -1.03 0.15
N ASN A 212 -4.14 -2.01 0.43
CA ASN A 212 -2.86 -2.18 -0.26
C ASN A 212 -2.93 -3.28 -1.32
N LEU A 213 -2.10 -3.15 -2.36
CA LEU A 213 -1.99 -4.09 -3.48
C LEU A 213 -0.57 -4.65 -3.56
N ASP A 214 -0.45 -5.88 -4.03
CA ASP A 214 0.81 -6.44 -4.52
C ASP A 214 0.54 -7.43 -5.67
N ILE A 215 1.52 -7.62 -6.56
CA ILE A 215 1.34 -8.39 -7.80
C ILE A 215 2.38 -9.50 -7.90
N ASP A 216 1.91 -10.71 -8.22
CA ASP A 216 2.74 -11.79 -8.75
C ASP A 216 2.68 -11.76 -10.27
N GLU A 217 3.66 -11.12 -10.92
CA GLU A 217 3.72 -11.05 -12.39
C GLU A 217 3.92 -12.42 -13.03
N GLY A 218 4.60 -13.34 -12.34
CA GLY A 218 4.91 -14.68 -12.86
C GLY A 218 3.67 -15.54 -13.01
N SER A 219 2.72 -15.43 -12.07
CA SER A 219 1.43 -16.11 -12.16
C SER A 219 0.28 -15.25 -12.68
N GLY A 220 0.54 -13.97 -12.97
CA GLY A 220 -0.47 -13.01 -13.45
C GLY A 220 -1.56 -12.78 -12.42
N LYS A 221 -1.23 -12.61 -11.14
CA LYS A 221 -2.20 -12.45 -10.05
C LYS A 221 -2.02 -11.12 -9.31
N LEU A 222 -3.13 -10.45 -9.06
CA LEU A 222 -3.22 -9.27 -8.20
C LEU A 222 -3.78 -9.67 -6.84
N PHE A 223 -3.08 -9.32 -5.78
CA PHE A 223 -3.49 -9.53 -4.39
C PHE A 223 -3.79 -8.19 -3.73
N TRP A 224 -4.74 -8.17 -2.80
CA TRP A 224 -5.01 -6.99 -2.00
C TRP A 224 -5.54 -7.28 -0.61
N THR A 225 -5.31 -6.35 0.31
CA THR A 225 -5.97 -6.32 1.60
C THR A 225 -7.28 -5.53 1.51
N ASP A 226 -8.31 -6.02 2.20
CA ASP A 226 -9.54 -5.28 2.40
C ASP A 226 -9.85 -5.16 3.89
N ARG A 227 -10.13 -3.94 4.33
CA ARG A 227 -10.33 -3.55 5.73
C ARG A 227 -11.79 -3.36 6.12
N GLY A 228 -12.72 -3.61 5.21
CA GLY A 228 -14.15 -3.44 5.49
C GLY A 228 -14.68 -4.46 6.49
N GLU A 229 -15.99 -4.44 6.73
CA GLU A 229 -16.62 -5.35 7.69
C GLU A 229 -16.80 -6.77 7.17
N LEU A 230 -16.92 -7.70 8.11
CA LEU A 230 -17.37 -9.06 7.82
C LEU A 230 -18.76 -9.03 7.14
N PRO A 231 -19.06 -9.95 6.20
CA PRO A 231 -18.29 -11.15 5.90
C PRO A 231 -17.22 -10.99 4.80
N LEU A 232 -17.20 -9.86 4.07
CA LEU A 232 -16.40 -9.69 2.85
C LEU A 232 -15.08 -8.92 3.06
N GLY A 233 -15.04 -7.99 4.03
CA GLY A 233 -13.82 -7.29 4.41
C GLY A 233 -13.02 -8.07 5.45
N ASN A 234 -12.01 -7.41 6.03
CA ASN A 234 -11.04 -8.03 6.92
C ASN A 234 -10.42 -9.28 6.28
N SER A 235 -9.95 -9.10 5.05
CA SER A 235 -9.58 -10.18 4.15
C SER A 235 -8.32 -9.89 3.36
N ILE A 236 -7.71 -10.98 2.85
CA ILE A 236 -6.75 -10.94 1.75
C ILE A 236 -7.44 -11.60 0.56
N ASN A 237 -7.42 -10.93 -0.58
CA ASN A 237 -8.15 -11.30 -1.78
C ASN A 237 -7.17 -11.45 -2.95
N VAL A 238 -7.58 -12.20 -3.97
CA VAL A 238 -6.77 -12.42 -5.18
C VAL A 238 -7.65 -12.45 -6.42
N VAL A 239 -7.11 -11.99 -7.55
CA VAL A 239 -7.73 -12.11 -8.87
C VAL A 239 -6.66 -12.35 -9.93
N SER A 240 -6.99 -13.13 -10.95
CA SER A 240 -6.12 -13.25 -12.13
C SER A 240 -6.24 -11.99 -12.98
N LEU A 241 -5.10 -11.44 -13.43
CA LEU A 241 -5.05 -10.25 -14.29
C LEU A 241 -5.82 -10.47 -15.60
N ASP A 242 -5.85 -11.69 -16.12
CA ASP A 242 -6.56 -12.06 -17.35
C ASP A 242 -8.10 -12.06 -17.19
N GLN A 243 -8.58 -12.17 -15.95
CA GLN A 243 -10.02 -12.08 -15.64
C GLN A 243 -10.50 -10.64 -15.51
N LEU A 244 -9.57 -9.67 -15.42
CA LEU A 244 -9.91 -8.27 -15.24
C LEU A 244 -10.33 -7.62 -16.56
N SER A 245 -11.56 -7.16 -16.59
CA SER A 245 -12.14 -6.35 -17.67
C SER A 245 -12.64 -5.02 -17.11
N ALA A 246 -12.70 -4.00 -17.97
CA ALA A 246 -13.26 -2.71 -17.60
C ALA A 246 -14.75 -2.88 -17.26
N ILE A 247 -15.17 -2.27 -16.16
CA ILE A 247 -16.57 -2.23 -15.74
C ILE A 247 -17.25 -1.08 -16.50
N GLU A 248 -18.08 -1.44 -17.46
CA GLU A 248 -18.88 -0.50 -18.22
C GLU A 248 -20.20 -0.20 -17.46
N GLN A 249 -20.29 0.97 -16.83
CA GLN A 249 -21.49 1.58 -16.22
C GLN A 249 -21.94 1.06 -14.83
N ASP A 250 -22.75 1.90 -14.16
CA ASP A 250 -23.37 1.66 -12.84
C ASP A 250 -24.38 0.49 -12.80
N SER A 251 -24.68 -0.15 -13.94
CA SER A 251 -25.61 -1.28 -14.03
C SER A 251 -24.93 -2.65 -13.86
N CYS A 252 -23.59 -2.70 -13.85
CA CYS A 252 -22.86 -3.92 -13.54
C CYS A 252 -23.10 -4.32 -12.08
N PRO A 253 -23.39 -5.62 -11.80
CA PRO A 253 -23.53 -6.08 -10.43
C PRO A 253 -22.21 -5.85 -9.65
N PRO A 254 -22.28 -5.65 -8.32
CA PRO A 254 -21.11 -5.59 -7.45
C PRO A 254 -20.10 -6.70 -7.73
N SER A 255 -18.81 -6.39 -7.65
CA SER A 255 -17.77 -7.42 -7.72
C SER A 255 -17.92 -8.37 -6.54
N TRP A 256 -18.00 -9.67 -6.81
CA TRP A 256 -18.34 -10.68 -5.80
C TRP A 256 -17.31 -11.81 -5.73
N PRO A 257 -16.95 -12.29 -4.52
CA PRO A 257 -16.08 -13.47 -4.37
C PRO A 257 -16.65 -14.72 -5.03
N GLY A 258 -15.80 -15.52 -5.67
CA GLY A 258 -16.18 -16.70 -6.45
C GLY A 258 -16.74 -16.40 -7.84
N LYS A 259 -16.91 -15.11 -8.19
CA LYS A 259 -17.29 -14.67 -9.54
C LYS A 259 -16.23 -13.77 -10.17
N ASN A 260 -15.83 -12.72 -9.45
CA ASN A 260 -14.91 -11.70 -9.95
C ASN A 260 -13.51 -11.81 -9.34
N TYR A 261 -13.41 -12.40 -8.15
CA TYR A 261 -12.18 -12.61 -7.41
C TYR A 261 -12.35 -13.70 -6.36
N GLU A 262 -11.29 -14.08 -5.66
CA GLU A 262 -11.31 -15.05 -4.56
C GLU A 262 -10.89 -14.39 -3.25
N VAL A 263 -11.52 -14.81 -2.15
CA VAL A 263 -11.12 -14.43 -0.78
C VAL A 263 -10.21 -15.54 -0.26
N LEU A 264 -8.92 -15.25 -0.07
CA LEU A 264 -7.92 -16.22 0.39
C LEU A 264 -7.88 -16.32 1.92
N VAL A 265 -7.89 -15.16 2.59
CA VAL A 265 -7.81 -15.07 4.05
C VAL A 265 -8.99 -14.27 4.56
N ARG A 266 -9.56 -14.68 5.69
CA ARG A 266 -10.68 -14.03 6.37
C ARG A 266 -10.34 -13.77 7.84
N ASN A 267 -11.15 -12.95 8.49
CA ASN A 267 -11.06 -12.65 9.93
C ASN A 267 -9.71 -12.01 10.31
N MET A 268 -9.21 -11.13 9.46
CA MET A 268 -8.14 -10.21 9.84
C MET A 268 -8.70 -9.12 10.79
N HIS A 269 -7.83 -8.40 11.48
CA HIS A 269 -8.23 -7.36 12.43
C HIS A 269 -7.82 -5.99 11.89
N GLU A 270 -8.58 -5.50 10.90
CA GLU A 270 -8.30 -4.30 10.10
C GLU A 270 -7.01 -4.48 9.26
N ALA A 271 -7.08 -5.33 8.23
CA ALA A 271 -5.95 -5.61 7.33
C ALA A 271 -5.47 -4.36 6.59
N ILE A 272 -4.15 -4.16 6.53
CA ILE A 272 -3.54 -3.02 5.80
C ILE A 272 -2.41 -3.50 4.90
N GLY A 273 -1.25 -3.84 5.46
CA GLY A 273 -0.07 -4.16 4.65
C GLY A 273 -0.14 -5.56 4.06
N ILE A 274 0.36 -5.69 2.84
CA ILE A 274 0.62 -6.96 2.18
C ILE A 274 1.92 -6.84 1.40
N LYS A 275 2.76 -7.88 1.44
CA LYS A 275 3.90 -8.06 0.55
C LYS A 275 4.07 -9.54 0.22
N LEU A 276 4.25 -9.86 -1.04
CA LEU A 276 4.45 -11.21 -1.53
C LEU A 276 5.94 -11.58 -1.47
N ASP A 277 6.22 -12.73 -0.88
CA ASP A 277 7.51 -13.39 -0.96
C ASP A 277 7.43 -14.50 -2.01
N LEU A 278 7.64 -14.12 -3.28
CA LEU A 278 7.55 -15.06 -4.40
C LEU A 278 8.69 -16.09 -4.39
N ARG A 279 9.82 -15.79 -3.73
CA ARG A 279 10.96 -16.70 -3.60
C ARG A 279 10.62 -17.87 -2.69
N ASN A 280 10.07 -17.59 -1.50
CA ASN A 280 9.73 -18.62 -0.52
C ASN A 280 8.25 -19.05 -0.57
N LYS A 281 7.45 -18.45 -1.46
CA LYS A 281 6.03 -18.71 -1.66
C LYS A 281 5.18 -18.40 -0.43
N TYR A 282 5.38 -17.21 0.14
CA TYR A 282 4.58 -16.70 1.25
C TYR A 282 3.90 -15.36 0.93
N ILE A 283 2.84 -15.08 1.69
CA ILE A 283 2.21 -13.76 1.82
C ILE A 283 2.53 -13.25 3.22
N TYR A 284 3.14 -12.08 3.32
CA TYR A 284 3.27 -11.36 4.58
C TYR A 284 2.20 -10.29 4.67
N ALA A 285 1.52 -10.19 5.80
CA ALA A 285 0.46 -9.22 6.00
C ALA A 285 0.48 -8.64 7.41
N THR A 286 -0.01 -7.41 7.53
CA THR A 286 -0.11 -6.67 8.78
C THR A 286 -1.52 -6.15 9.00
N ASN A 287 -1.84 -5.82 10.24
CA ASN A 287 -3.14 -5.28 10.60
C ASN A 287 -3.06 -4.30 11.78
N LEU A 288 -4.09 -3.47 11.93
CA LEU A 288 -4.16 -2.49 13.03
C LEU A 288 -4.34 -3.15 14.40
N GLY A 289 -4.81 -4.40 14.43
CA GLY A 289 -4.81 -5.23 15.64
C GLY A 289 -3.41 -5.54 16.19
N GLY A 290 -2.34 -5.09 15.52
CA GLY A 290 -0.97 -5.21 16.01
C GLY A 290 -0.35 -6.57 15.71
N THR A 291 -0.80 -7.22 14.65
CA THR A 291 -0.25 -8.51 14.20
C THR A 291 0.52 -8.38 12.89
N VAL A 292 1.66 -9.07 12.81
CA VAL A 292 2.32 -9.43 11.55
C VAL A 292 2.14 -10.92 11.35
N CYS A 293 1.54 -11.31 10.23
CA CYS A 293 1.23 -12.69 9.88
C CYS A 293 1.95 -13.10 8.60
N ARG A 294 2.23 -14.39 8.49
CA ARG A 294 2.66 -15.06 7.26
C ARG A 294 1.64 -16.14 6.89
N PHE A 295 1.37 -16.28 5.61
CA PHE A 295 0.53 -17.33 5.03
C PHE A 295 1.28 -17.95 3.85
N ASP A 296 0.90 -19.16 3.46
CA ASP A 296 1.27 -19.70 2.16
C ASP A 296 0.65 -18.83 1.04
N LEU A 297 1.17 -18.89 -0.19
CA LEU A 297 0.62 -18.14 -1.33
C LEU A 297 -0.86 -18.43 -1.64
N ASP A 298 -1.41 -19.54 -1.15
CA ASP A 298 -2.83 -19.88 -1.27
C ASP A 298 -3.68 -19.37 -0.08
N GLY A 299 -3.09 -18.61 0.85
CA GLY A 299 -3.74 -18.05 2.04
C GLY A 299 -3.86 -19.01 3.22
N ARG A 300 -3.35 -20.25 3.13
CA ARG A 300 -3.41 -21.23 4.22
C ARG A 300 -2.23 -21.09 5.19
N ASN A 301 -2.21 -21.96 6.20
CA ASN A 301 -1.10 -22.14 7.13
C ASN A 301 -0.62 -20.84 7.79
N LYS A 302 -1.58 -20.07 8.32
CA LYS A 302 -1.32 -18.82 9.05
C LYS A 302 -0.30 -19.06 10.16
N THR A 303 0.78 -18.29 10.14
CA THR A 303 1.76 -18.16 11.22
C THR A 303 1.75 -16.72 11.71
N THR A 304 1.53 -16.51 13.00
CA THR A 304 1.69 -15.18 13.63
C THR A 304 3.16 -14.99 14.01
N LEU A 305 3.80 -13.95 13.48
CA LEU A 305 5.22 -13.66 13.71
C LEU A 305 5.42 -12.66 14.85
N TYR A 306 4.60 -11.60 14.84
CA TYR A 306 4.56 -10.56 15.87
C TYR A 306 3.12 -10.29 16.26
N GLU A 307 2.87 -10.06 17.55
CA GLU A 307 1.53 -9.80 18.10
C GLU A 307 1.62 -8.84 19.29
N ASN A 308 0.67 -7.91 19.41
CA ASN A 308 0.57 -6.94 20.52
C ASN A 308 1.85 -6.10 20.70
N LYS A 309 2.54 -5.75 19.61
CA LYS A 309 3.79 -4.98 19.61
C LYS A 309 3.65 -3.54 19.07
N GLY A 310 2.45 -3.14 18.66
CA GLY A 310 2.16 -1.83 18.07
C GLY A 310 0.86 -1.86 17.28
N THR A 311 0.68 -0.90 16.38
CA THR A 311 -0.47 -0.80 15.49
C THR A 311 0.04 -0.76 14.05
N PHE A 312 -0.05 -1.89 13.33
CA PHE A 312 0.78 -2.06 12.14
C PHE A 312 0.08 -1.66 10.82
N ALA A 313 0.84 -0.98 9.96
CA ALA A 313 0.45 -0.58 8.62
C ALA A 313 1.36 -1.23 7.56
N GLY A 314 1.96 -0.49 6.63
CA GLY A 314 2.75 -1.06 5.53
C GLY A 314 3.81 -2.08 5.96
N ILE A 315 4.10 -3.04 5.07
CA ILE A 315 5.17 -4.04 5.22
C ILE A 315 5.90 -4.22 3.89
N THR A 316 7.21 -4.47 3.96
CA THR A 316 8.04 -4.86 2.84
C THR A 316 9.10 -5.89 3.27
N LEU A 317 9.76 -6.49 2.28
CA LEU A 317 10.77 -7.52 2.44
C LEU A 317 12.11 -7.00 1.93
N ALA A 318 13.18 -7.21 2.70
CA ALA A 318 14.54 -6.92 2.28
C ALA A 318 15.37 -8.20 2.24
N TYR A 319 15.78 -8.57 1.03
CA TYR A 319 16.74 -9.65 0.79
C TYR A 319 18.15 -9.08 0.76
N VAL A 320 18.85 -9.25 1.87
CA VAL A 320 20.30 -9.03 1.99
C VAL A 320 21.08 -10.31 1.72
#